data_AF-A0AB74ETD0-F1
#
_entry.id   AF-A0AB74ETD0-F1
#
_cell.length_a   1.000
_cell.length_b   1.000
_cell.length_c   1.000
_cell.angle_alpha   90.00
_cell.angle_beta   90.00
_cell.angle_gamma   90.00
#
_symmetry.space_group_name_H-M   'P 1'
#
loop_
_entity.id
_entity.type
_entity.pdbx_description
1 polymer ?
#
loop_
_entity_poly.entity_id
_entity_poly.type
_entity_poly.pdbx_seq_one_letter_code
_entity_poly.pdbx_strand_id
1 'polypeptide(L)' 'MRGSLKSGSNVEAAAIVGKRIAEKAKAAGVEKVAFDRSGFQYHGRVKALAEAARENGLSF' A
#
# COMPACT_ATOMS: atom_id res chain seq x y z
N MET A 1 -11.72 -11.14 -1.49
CA MET A 1 -10.65 -10.39 -0.77
C MET A 1 -10.88 -10.27 0.74
N ARG A 2 -12.10 -10.45 1.28
CA ARG A 2 -12.36 -10.42 2.74
C ARG A 2 -12.10 -11.74 3.50
N GLY A 3 -11.78 -12.85 2.81
CA GLY A 3 -11.70 -14.19 3.41
C GLY A 3 -10.30 -14.74 3.69
N SER A 4 -9.22 -14.04 3.32
CA SER A 4 -7.85 -14.59 3.34
C SER A 4 -6.94 -13.94 4.40
N LEU A 5 -7.46 -12.98 5.19
CA LEU A 5 -6.71 -12.26 6.20
C LEU A 5 -7.42 -12.39 7.54
N LYS A 6 -6.73 -12.96 8.53
CA LYS A 6 -7.25 -13.16 9.90
C LYS A 6 -7.63 -11.84 10.59
N SER A 7 -7.05 -10.72 10.12
CA SER A 7 -7.38 -9.35 10.50
C SER A 7 -7.02 -8.41 9.35
N GLY A 8 -7.95 -7.53 8.93
CA GLY A 8 -7.69 -6.48 7.95
C GLY A 8 -6.91 -5.28 8.50
N SER A 9 -6.57 -5.32 9.79
CA SER A 9 -6.04 -4.19 10.55
C SER A 9 -4.55 -4.33 10.91
N ASN A 10 -3.84 -5.28 10.30
CA ASN A 10 -2.45 -5.60 10.65
C ASN A 10 -1.46 -5.04 9.62
N VAL A 11 -0.18 -4.99 9.99
CA VAL A 11 0.91 -4.51 9.13
C VAL A 11 1.06 -5.38 7.87
N GLU A 12 0.93 -6.70 8.01
CA GLU A 12 0.95 -7.64 6.88
C GLU A 12 -0.18 -7.38 5.87
N ALA A 13 -1.39 -7.11 6.37
CA ALA A 13 -2.52 -6.77 5.51
C ALA A 13 -2.26 -5.45 4.75
N ALA A 14 -1.65 -4.47 5.42
CA ALA A 14 -1.28 -3.19 4.83
C ALA A 14 -0.23 -3.37 3.70
N ALA A 15 0.76 -4.24 3.91
CA ALA A 15 1.76 -4.57 2.89
C ALA A 15 1.13 -5.26 1.66
N ILE A 16 0.26 -6.24 1.87
CA ILE A 16 -0.45 -6.93 0.76
C ILE A 16 -1.32 -5.95 -0.03
N VAL A 17 -1.99 -5.01 0.65
CA VAL A 17 -2.78 -3.97 0.01
C VAL A 17 -1.89 -3.01 -0.77
N GLY A 18 -0.76 -2.56 -0.21
CA GLY A 18 0.20 -1.68 -0.88
C GLY A 18 0.74 -2.31 -2.18
N LYS A 19 1.13 -3.58 -2.13
CA LYS A 19 1.56 -4.35 -3.31
C LYS A 19 0.47 -4.42 -4.38
N ARG A 20 -0.78 -4.73 -4.01
CA ARG A 20 -1.90 -4.79 -4.97
C ARG A 20 -2.23 -3.44 -5.59
N ILE A 21 -2.15 -2.35 -4.81
CA ILE A 21 -2.36 -1.00 -5.33
C ILE A 21 -1.28 -0.71 -6.37
N ALA A 22 -0.03 -1.05 -6.07
CA ALA A 22 1.07 -0.83 -6.98
C ALA A 22 0.95 -1.62 -8.29
N GLU A 23 0.62 -2.90 -8.22
CA GLU A 23 0.36 -3.74 -9.41
C GLU A 23 -0.76 -3.15 -10.28
N LYS A 24 -1.85 -2.68 -9.66
CA LYS A 24 -2.96 -2.05 -10.38
C LYS A 24 -2.60 -0.70 -10.99
N ALA A 25 -1.88 0.14 -10.26
CA ALA A 25 -1.44 1.44 -10.75
C ALA A 25 -0.43 1.27 -11.90
N LYS A 26 0.49 0.31 -11.81
CA LYS A 26 1.37 -0.07 -12.93
C LYS A 26 0.60 -0.57 -14.14
N ALA A 27 -0.43 -1.41 -13.94
CA ALA A 27 -1.32 -1.85 -15.02
C ALA A 27 -2.12 -0.70 -15.63
N ALA A 28 -2.42 0.34 -14.85
CA ALA A 28 -3.07 1.56 -15.31
C ALA A 28 -2.10 2.60 -15.90
N GLY A 29 -0.79 2.33 -15.94
CA GLY A 29 0.24 3.26 -16.44
C GLY A 29 0.53 4.44 -15.50
N VAL A 30 0.21 4.32 -14.21
CA VAL A 30 0.42 5.36 -13.20
C VAL A 30 1.71 5.07 -12.43
N GLU A 31 2.76 5.82 -12.72
CA GLU A 31 4.10 5.64 -12.12
C GLU A 31 4.39 6.63 -10.99
N LYS A 32 3.93 7.88 -11.10
CA LYS A 32 4.09 8.91 -10.09
C LYS A 32 2.77 9.21 -9.40
N VAL A 33 2.71 8.97 -8.10
CA VAL A 33 1.57 9.35 -7.25
C VAL A 33 2.08 10.17 -6.07
N ALA A 34 1.16 10.79 -5.32
CA ALA A 34 1.49 11.39 -4.03
C ALA A 34 0.83 10.53 -2.95
N PHE A 35 1.58 10.14 -1.93
CA PHE A 35 1.03 9.37 -0.83
C PHE A 35 0.41 10.29 0.22
N ASP A 36 -0.91 10.40 0.18
CA ASP A 36 -1.65 11.11 1.22
C ASP A 36 -1.81 10.23 2.46
N ARG A 37 -1.22 10.70 3.56
CA ARG A 37 -1.33 10.10 4.88
C ARG A 37 -2.54 10.59 5.67
N SER A 38 -3.34 11.51 5.12
CA SER A 38 -4.61 12.03 5.67
C SER A 38 -4.57 12.39 7.17
N GLY A 39 -3.42 12.90 7.65
CA GLY A 39 -3.20 13.27 9.05
C GLY A 39 -2.72 12.14 9.99
N PHE A 40 -2.58 10.91 9.50
CA PHE A 40 -2.00 9.80 10.26
C PHE A 40 -0.48 9.89 10.33
N GLN A 41 0.10 9.45 11.46
CA GLN A 41 1.54 9.33 11.59
C GLN A 41 2.09 8.31 10.59
N TYR A 42 3.23 8.63 9.98
CA TYR A 42 3.94 7.71 9.08
C TYR A 42 4.63 6.62 9.90
N HIS A 43 3.81 5.68 10.40
CA HIS A 43 4.24 4.63 11.29
C HIS A 43 3.38 3.37 11.14
N GLY A 44 3.91 2.23 11.60
CA GLY A 44 3.23 0.94 11.58
C GLY A 44 2.65 0.59 10.21
N ARG A 45 1.32 0.54 10.13
CA ARG A 45 0.56 0.16 8.93
C ARG A 45 0.73 1.14 7.77
N VAL A 46 0.76 2.45 8.05
CA VAL A 46 0.87 3.48 7.01
C VAL A 46 2.23 3.38 6.32
N LYS A 47 3.28 3.20 7.13
CA LYS A 47 4.64 2.94 6.63
C LYS A 47 4.71 1.65 5.81
N ALA A 48 4.17 0.54 6.31
CA ALA A 48 4.23 -0.74 5.60
C ALA A 48 3.45 -0.77 4.28
N LEU A 49 2.31 -0.07 4.21
CA LEU A 49 1.58 0.10 2.96
C LEU A 49 2.41 0.93 1.97
N ALA A 50 3.01 2.03 2.43
CA ALA A 50 3.84 2.89 1.62
C ALA A 50 5.09 2.18 1.07
N GLU A 51 5.83 1.47 1.93
CA GLU A 51 7.00 0.70 1.50
C GLU A 51 6.63 -0.39 0.51
N ALA A 52 5.56 -1.15 0.76
CA ALA A 52 5.12 -2.19 -0.16
C ALA A 52 4.68 -1.63 -1.52
N ALA A 53 4.01 -0.47 -1.55
CA ALA A 53 3.65 0.17 -2.81
C ALA A 53 4.89 0.69 -3.57
N ARG A 54 5.89 1.21 -2.84
CA ARG A 54 7.16 1.70 -3.41
C ARG A 54 8.00 0.57 -4.02
N GLU A 55 8.15 -0.54 -3.30
CA GLU A 55 8.89 -1.73 -3.78
C GLU A 55 8.27 -2.35 -5.03
N ASN A 56 6.95 -2.21 -5.21
CA ASN A 56 6.23 -2.74 -6.36
C ASN A 56 6.15 -1.73 -7.53
N GLY A 57 6.90 -0.63 -7.46
CA GLY A 57 7.19 0.24 -8.60
C GLY A 57 6.40 1.55 -8.64
N LEU A 58 5.65 1.90 -7.59
CA LEU A 58 5.07 3.25 -7.50
C LEU A 58 6.10 4.21 -6.93
N SER A 59 6.32 5.32 -7.63
CA SER A 59 7.12 6.42 -7.13
C SER A 59 6.21 7.46 -6.49
N PHE A 60 6.39 7.68 -5.19
CA PHE A 60 5.73 8.73 -4.40
C PHE A 60 6.56 9.13 -3.18
#